data_AF-A0A227J0A0-F1
#
_entry.id   AF-A0A227J0A0-F1
#
_cell.length_a   1.000
_cell.length_b   1.000
_cell.length_c   1.000
_cell.angle_alpha   90.00
_cell.angle_beta   90.00
_cell.angle_gamma   90.00
#
_symmetry.space_group_name_H-M   'P 1'
#
loop_
_entity.id
_entity.type
_entity.pdbx_description
1 polymer ?
#
loop_
_entity_poly.entity_id
_entity_poly.type
_entity_poly.pdbx_seq_one_letter_code
_entity_poly.pdbx_strand_id
1 'polypeptide(L)'
;QLQNNNNWSRFKKWNHDEEARGSVRWRTLFDTALTSENVILYAQSVHSISDATHKKALHEELTCRIRDPENGIVKASRFISAIR
;
A
#
# COMPACT_ATOMS: atom_id res chain seq x y z
N GLN A 1 -8.74 5.81 -39.37
CA GLN A 1 -7.85 4.67 -39.05
C GLN A 1 -7.25 4.93 -37.66
N LEU A 2 -7.90 4.46 -36.59
CA LEU A 2 -7.41 4.56 -35.21
C LEU A 2 -6.64 3.27 -34.87
N GLN A 3 -5.45 3.13 -35.43
CA GLN A 3 -4.48 2.11 -35.03
C GLN A 3 -3.38 2.86 -34.28
N ASN A 4 -3.57 3.12 -32.98
CA ASN A 4 -2.52 3.73 -32.17
C ASN A 4 -2.27 2.88 -30.93
N ASN A 5 -1.39 1.90 -31.11
CA ASN A 5 -0.59 1.22 -30.09
C ASN A 5 -1.35 0.66 -28.87
N ASN A 6 -1.96 -0.51 -29.04
CA ASN A 6 -2.29 -1.38 -27.90
C ASN A 6 -1.01 -2.10 -27.41
N ASN A 7 -0.23 -1.42 -26.56
CA ASN A 7 0.97 -1.97 -25.92
C ASN A 7 0.67 -2.84 -24.68
N TRP A 8 -0.59 -3.22 -24.46
CA TRP A 8 -0.99 -4.03 -23.29
C TRP A 8 -0.30 -5.40 -23.27
N SER A 9 -0.01 -5.98 -24.42
CA SER A 9 0.77 -7.23 -24.53
C SER A 9 2.26 -7.07 -24.20
N ARG A 10 2.78 -5.84 -24.19
CA ARG A 10 4.17 -5.52 -23.78
C ARG A 10 4.25 -5.06 -22.34
N PHE A 11 3.12 -4.98 -21.63
CA PHE A 11 3.13 -4.83 -20.19
C PHE A 11 3.71 -6.12 -19.60
N LYS A 12 5.04 -6.16 -19.45
CA LYS A 12 5.67 -7.04 -18.50
C LYS A 12 5.14 -6.61 -17.15
N LYS A 13 4.08 -7.26 -16.68
CA LYS A 13 3.77 -7.33 -15.26
C LYS A 13 5.04 -7.91 -14.68
N TRP A 14 5.89 -7.05 -14.11
CA TRP A 14 7.05 -7.52 -13.37
C TRP A 14 6.46 -8.43 -12.33
N ASN A 15 6.56 -9.74 -12.58
CA ASN A 15 6.21 -10.74 -11.61
C ASN A 15 7.02 -10.33 -10.39
N HIS A 16 6.30 -9.85 -9.39
CA HIS A 16 6.84 -9.47 -8.12
C HIS A 16 7.16 -10.78 -7.42
N ASP A 17 8.16 -11.50 -7.96
CA ASP A 17 8.71 -12.75 -7.43
C ASP A 17 9.36 -12.53 -6.05
N GLU A 18 9.28 -11.32 -5.50
CA GLU A 18 9.59 -11.03 -4.10
C GLU A 18 8.51 -11.50 -3.12
N GLU A 19 7.28 -11.80 -3.58
CA GLU A 19 6.26 -12.43 -2.72
C GLU A 19 6.74 -13.80 -2.19
N ALA A 20 7.70 -14.44 -2.87
CA ALA A 20 8.25 -15.74 -2.51
C ALA A 20 9.48 -15.69 -1.59
N ARG A 21 10.09 -14.52 -1.32
CA ARG A 21 11.25 -14.37 -0.40
C ARG A 21 10.87 -14.26 1.09
N GLY A 22 9.84 -14.99 1.46
CA GLY A 22 9.79 -15.74 2.71
C GLY A 22 8.91 -15.15 3.81
N SER A 23 7.98 -15.97 4.30
CA SER A 23 7.32 -15.81 5.61
C SER A 23 8.31 -15.46 6.74
N VAL A 24 9.59 -15.87 6.61
CA VAL A 24 10.67 -15.55 7.55
C VAL A 24 11.03 -14.07 7.53
N ARG A 25 11.19 -13.44 6.35
CA ARG A 25 11.50 -12.01 6.26
C ARG A 25 10.39 -11.18 6.89
N TRP A 26 9.13 -11.48 6.54
CA TRP A 26 7.98 -10.79 7.13
C TRP A 26 7.93 -10.96 8.65
N ARG A 27 8.21 -12.16 9.17
CA ARG A 27 8.35 -12.39 10.62
C ARG A 27 9.43 -11.51 11.24
N THR A 28 10.65 -11.55 10.73
CA THR A 28 11.77 -10.73 11.26
C THR A 28 11.47 -9.24 11.18
N LEU A 29 10.82 -8.80 10.10
CA LEU A 29 10.38 -7.42 9.96
C LEU A 29 9.32 -7.07 10.98
N PHE A 30 8.31 -7.93 11.18
CA PHE A 30 7.23 -7.67 12.15
C PHE A 30 7.74 -7.64 13.59
N ASP A 31 8.70 -8.50 13.96
CA ASP A 31 9.32 -8.50 15.29
C ASP A 31 9.97 -7.14 15.63
N THR A 32 10.42 -6.39 14.63
CA THR A 32 11.09 -5.10 14.81
C THR A 32 10.23 -3.89 14.46
N ALA A 33 9.31 -4.03 13.50
CA ALA A 33 8.55 -2.92 12.94
C ALA A 33 7.12 -2.79 13.48
N LEU A 34 6.53 -3.84 14.08
CA LEU A 34 5.21 -3.77 14.72
C LEU A 34 5.32 -3.37 16.20
N THR A 35 6.11 -2.32 16.48
CA THR A 35 6.10 -1.64 17.78
C THR A 35 5.27 -0.35 17.69
N SER A 36 4.79 0.15 18.82
CA SER A 36 4.02 1.40 18.89
C SER A 36 4.72 2.59 18.23
N GLU A 37 6.05 2.62 18.25
CA GLU A 37 6.89 3.70 17.73
C GLU A 37 7.12 3.60 16.21
N ASN A 38 6.99 2.39 15.65
CA ASN A 38 7.31 2.10 14.26
C ASN A 38 6.07 1.97 13.36
N VAL A 39 4.88 1.84 13.96
CA VAL A 39 3.60 1.90 13.27
C VAL A 39 3.21 3.35 13.02
N ILE A 40 2.99 3.70 11.76
CA ILE A 40 2.63 5.05 11.34
C ILE A 40 1.21 5.04 10.78
N LEU A 41 0.34 5.90 11.33
CA LEU A 41 -1.00 6.13 10.83
C LEU A 41 -0.99 7.31 9.87
N TYR A 42 -1.55 7.12 8.68
CA TYR A 42 -1.89 8.24 7.82
C TYR A 42 -3.40 8.37 7.76
N ALA A 43 -3.88 9.60 7.80
CA ALA A 43 -5.27 9.95 7.60
C ALA A 43 -5.47 10.42 6.16
N GLN A 44 -6.52 9.91 5.50
CA GLN A 44 -6.97 10.39 4.21
C GLN A 44 -8.40 10.93 4.35
N SER A 45 -8.61 12.21 4.04
CA SER A 45 -9.94 12.80 4.06
C SER A 45 -10.80 12.22 2.94
N VAL A 46 -12.00 11.76 3.31
CA VAL A 46 -12.99 11.21 2.38
C VAL A 46 -14.08 12.24 2.16
N HIS A 47 -14.46 12.45 0.90
CA HIS A 47 -15.46 13.44 0.48
C HIS A 47 -16.61 12.77 -0.27
N SER A 48 -17.80 13.37 -0.22
CA SER A 48 -18.91 12.92 -1.06
C SER A 48 -18.67 13.31 -2.52
N ILE A 49 -18.89 12.39 -3.45
CA ILE A 49 -18.81 12.65 -4.90
C ILE A 49 -19.96 13.57 -5.35
N SER A 50 -21.11 13.49 -4.68
CA SER A 50 -22.31 14.25 -5.05
C SER A 50 -22.21 15.74 -4.73
N ASP A 51 -21.26 16.14 -3.88
CA ASP A 51 -21.16 17.49 -3.32
C ASP A 51 -19.87 18.19 -3.81
N ALA A 52 -19.67 18.17 -5.13
CA ALA A 52 -18.43 18.63 -5.76
C ALA A 52 -18.10 20.11 -5.47
N THR A 53 -19.11 20.94 -5.21
CA THR A 53 -18.99 22.36 -4.86
C THR A 53 -18.63 22.60 -3.40
N HIS A 54 -19.08 21.72 -2.49
CA HIS A 54 -18.76 21.79 -1.06
C HIS A 54 -18.03 20.51 -0.65
N LYS A 55 -16.70 20.51 -0.84
CA LYS A 55 -15.80 19.44 -0.39
C LYS A 55 -15.69 19.38 1.14
N LYS A 56 -16.80 19.23 1.84
CA LYS A 56 -16.80 18.93 3.27
C LYS A 56 -16.21 17.53 3.43
N ALA A 57 -15.21 17.39 4.30
CA ALA A 57 -14.71 16.07 4.68
C ALA A 57 -15.83 15.35 5.46
N LEU A 58 -16.16 14.13 5.03
CA LEU A 58 -17.12 13.27 5.71
C LEU A 58 -16.48 12.62 6.95
N HIS A 59 -15.29 12.08 6.75
CA HIS A 59 -14.46 11.44 7.76
C HIS A 59 -13.02 11.33 7.26
N GLU A 60 -12.15 10.79 8.12
CA GLU A 60 -10.79 10.41 7.76
C GLU A 60 -10.64 8.90 7.78
N GLU A 61 -10.16 8.34 6.68
CA GLU A 61 -9.79 6.94 6.60
C GLU A 61 -8.35 6.78 7.09
N LEU A 62 -8.17 6.00 8.16
CA LEU A 62 -6.86 5.70 8.72
C LEU A 62 -6.25 4.50 8.02
N THR A 63 -5.03 4.66 7.55
CA THR A 63 -4.26 3.59 6.89
C THR A 63 -2.93 3.39 7.59
N CYS A 64 -2.61 2.13 7.88
CA CYS A 64 -1.38 1.74 8.56
C CYS A 64 -0.19 1.64 7.59
N ARG A 65 0.98 2.07 8.06
CA ARG A 65 2.28 1.82 7.44
C ARG A 65 3.28 1.39 8.53
N ILE A 66 4.29 0.65 8.13
CA ILE A 66 5.43 0.30 8.99
C ILE A 66 6.72 0.84 8.37
N ARG A 67 7.72 1.08 9.20
CA ARG A 67 9.08 1.41 8.74
C ARG A 67 9.89 0.12 8.54
N ASP A 68 10.17 -0.20 7.29
CA ASP A 68 11.16 -1.20 6.89
C ASP A 68 12.55 -0.53 6.79
N PRO A 69 13.57 -1.02 7.51
CA PRO A 69 14.93 -0.49 7.42
C PRO A 69 15.52 -0.48 6.00
N GLU A 70 15.15 -1.44 5.15
CA GLU A 70 15.66 -1.57 3.79
C GLU A 70 14.82 -0.80 2.77
N ASN A 71 13.49 -0.78 2.95
CA ASN A 71 12.55 -0.27 1.94
C ASN A 71 11.84 1.03 2.35
N GLY A 72 12.14 1.56 3.53
CA GLY A 72 11.51 2.75 4.08
C GLY A 72 10.06 2.51 4.52
N ILE A 73 9.15 3.44 4.21
CA ILE A 73 7.75 3.34 4.65
C ILE A 73 6.97 2.37 3.75
N VAL A 74 6.50 1.27 4.33
CA VAL A 74 5.75 0.21 3.63
C VAL A 74 4.26 0.33 3.96
N LYS A 75 3.40 0.29 2.93
CA LYS A 75 1.93 0.34 3.07
C LYS A 75 1.37 -0.98 3.58
N ALA A 76 0.29 -0.94 4.38
CA ALA A 76 -0.43 -2.13 4.85
C ALA A 76 -0.74 -3.14 3.75
N SER A 77 -1.20 -2.71 2.58
CA SER A 77 -1.55 -3.62 1.47
C SER A 77 -0.41 -4.51 0.99
N ARG A 78 0.85 -4.19 1.31
CA ARG A 78 2.03 -5.00 0.96
C ARG A 78 2.36 -6.11 1.95
N PHE A 79 1.89 -5.99 3.19
CA PHE A 79 2.26 -6.90 4.27
C PHE A 79 1.07 -7.53 4.98
N ILE A 80 -0.14 -7.02 4.79
CA ILE A 80 -1.35 -7.49 5.47
C ILE A 80 -1.64 -8.96 5.17
N SER A 81 -1.27 -9.46 3.98
CA SER A 81 -1.40 -10.87 3.61
C SER A 81 -0.45 -11.80 4.38
N ALA A 82 0.63 -11.26 4.94
CA ALA A 82 1.60 -12.00 5.76
C ALA A 82 1.26 -11.99 7.26
N ILE A 83 0.30 -11.16 7.68
CA ILE A 83 -0.26 -11.14 9.03
C ILE A 83 -1.41 -12.15 9.05
N ARG A 84 -1.27 -13.23 9.82
CA ARG A 84 -2.26 -14.30 9.94
C ARG A 84 -2.52 -14.62 11.39
#